data_AF-A0A4Q5SBL3-F1
#
_entry.id   AF-A0A4Q5SBL3-F1
#
_cell.length_a   1.000
_cell.length_b   1.000
_cell.length_c   1.000
_cell.angle_alpha   90.00
_cell.angle_beta   90.00
_cell.angle_gamma   90.00
#
_symmetry.space_group_name_H-M   'P 1'
#
loop_
_entity.id
_entity.type
_entity.pdbx_description
1 polymer ?
#
loop_
_entity_poly.entity_id
_entity_poly.type
_entity_poly.pdbx_seq_one_letter_code
_entity_poly.pdbx_strand_id
1 'polypeptide(L)'
;MNFKVKNVKLWACFALIFAITAVQQAYSQKKPLAAEYQKRADEFYTKVWQHYRVPAYGLFTENYGAGQADTLTYFQGAGVKEKEVSFLWPFSGVFSATNVMLKIPALR
;
A
#
# COMPACT_ATOMS: atom_id res chain seq x y z
N MET A 1 -50.28 -32.50 -22.06
CA MET A 1 -50.05 -31.16 -21.47
C MET A 1 -48.65 -31.02 -20.81
N ASN A 2 -47.57 -31.58 -21.39
CA ASN A 2 -46.27 -31.70 -20.69
C ASN A 2 -45.05 -31.27 -21.53
N PHE A 3 -45.20 -31.04 -22.84
CA PHE A 3 -44.08 -30.70 -23.73
C PHE A 3 -43.73 -29.19 -23.68
N LYS A 4 -44.74 -28.32 -23.65
CA LYS A 4 -44.58 -26.85 -23.57
C LYS A 4 -43.97 -26.40 -22.23
N VAL A 5 -44.33 -27.07 -21.13
CA VAL A 5 -43.79 -26.80 -19.78
C VAL A 5 -42.33 -27.23 -19.65
N LYS A 6 -41.94 -28.36 -20.27
CA LYS A 6 -40.54 -28.82 -20.31
C LYS A 6 -39.65 -27.84 -21.07
N ASN A 7 -40.12 -27.32 -22.21
CA ASN A 7 -39.38 -26.32 -22.98
C ASN A 7 -39.23 -25.00 -22.21
N VAL A 8 -40.29 -24.52 -21.55
CA VAL A 8 -40.22 -23.30 -20.71
C VAL A 8 -39.24 -23.48 -19.55
N LYS A 9 -39.25 -24.63 -18.87
CA LYS A 9 -38.27 -24.94 -17.82
C LYS A 9 -36.84 -25.01 -18.37
N LEU A 10 -36.65 -25.58 -19.56
CA LEU A 10 -35.34 -25.66 -20.20
C LEU A 10 -34.80 -24.27 -20.57
N TRP A 11 -35.65 -23.40 -21.15
CA TRP A 11 -35.28 -22.01 -21.46
C TRP A 11 -35.03 -21.19 -20.19
N ALA A 12 -35.79 -21.41 -19.12
CA ALA A 12 -35.53 -20.79 -17.82
C ALA A 12 -34.18 -21.23 -17.23
N CYS A 13 -33.82 -22.51 -17.36
CA CYS A 13 -32.50 -23.00 -16.95
C CYS A 13 -31.38 -22.38 -17.80
N PHE A 14 -31.54 -22.23 -19.11
CA PHE A 14 -30.55 -21.56 -19.96
C PHE A 14 -30.40 -20.08 -19.62
N ALA A 15 -31.51 -19.38 -19.36
CA ALA A 15 -31.48 -17.99 -18.92
C ALA A 15 -30.82 -17.83 -17.55
N LEU A 16 -31.05 -18.76 -16.62
CA LEU A 16 -30.43 -18.77 -15.30
C LEU A 16 -28.91 -19.01 -15.40
N ILE A 17 -28.48 -19.95 -16.25
CA ILE A 17 -27.06 -20.22 -16.50
C ILE A 17 -26.39 -19.00 -17.13
N PHE A 18 -27.03 -18.35 -18.11
CA PHE A 18 -26.52 -17.12 -18.73
C PHE A 18 -26.43 -15.96 -17.73
N ALA A 19 -27.41 -15.81 -16.83
CA ALA A 19 -27.36 -14.80 -15.77
C ALA A 19 -26.23 -15.07 -14.77
N ILE A 20 -25.97 -16.34 -14.44
CA ILE A 20 -24.87 -16.72 -13.53
C ILE A 20 -23.50 -16.50 -14.19
N THR A 21 -23.34 -16.80 -15.48
CA THR A 21 -22.06 -16.61 -16.19
C THR A 21 -21.80 -15.15 -16.58
N ALA A 22 -22.83 -14.35 -16.84
CA ALA A 22 -22.68 -12.93 -17.15
C ALA A 22 -22.27 -12.08 -15.92
N VAL A 23 -22.51 -12.57 -14.70
CA VAL A 23 -22.18 -11.87 -13.44
C VAL A 23 -20.78 -12.22 -12.93
N GLN A 24 -20.05 -13.14 -13.57
CA GLN A 24 -18.66 -13.43 -13.22
C GLN A 24 -17.67 -12.41 -13.80
N GLN A 25 -17.80 -11.12 -13.44
CA GLN A 25 -16.62 -10.28 -13.34
C GLN A 25 -15.86 -10.71 -12.10
N ALA A 26 -14.97 -11.70 -12.26
CA ALA A 26 -13.97 -11.99 -11.26
C ALA A 26 -13.14 -10.71 -11.06
N TYR A 27 -13.30 -10.06 -9.91
CA TYR A 27 -12.36 -9.06 -9.41
C TYR A 27 -11.04 -9.76 -9.06
N SER A 28 -10.41 -10.40 -10.05
CA SER A 28 -9.00 -10.72 -9.94
C SER A 28 -8.27 -9.39 -9.80
N GLN A 29 -7.36 -9.29 -8.83
CA GLN A 29 -6.56 -8.11 -8.58
C GLN A 29 -5.82 -7.73 -9.87
N LYS A 30 -6.40 -6.82 -10.67
CA LYS A 30 -5.69 -6.25 -11.81
C LYS A 30 -4.42 -5.63 -11.23
N LYS A 31 -3.26 -6.11 -11.69
CA LYS A 31 -1.98 -5.53 -11.28
C LYS A 31 -2.09 -4.02 -11.51
N PRO A 32 -1.92 -3.19 -10.48
CA PRO A 32 -1.88 -1.75 -10.65
C PRO A 32 -0.89 -1.41 -11.74
N LEU A 33 -1.28 -0.52 -12.65
CA LEU A 33 -0.37 0.01 -13.66
C LEU A 33 0.83 0.65 -12.95
N ALA A 34 2.02 0.59 -13.53
CA ALA A 34 3.23 1.18 -12.94
C ALA A 34 3.02 2.64 -12.50
N ALA A 35 2.21 3.40 -13.25
CA ALA A 35 1.80 4.77 -12.92
C ALA A 35 1.03 4.89 -11.59
N GLU A 36 0.21 3.91 -11.23
CA GLU A 36 -0.53 3.90 -9.96
C GLU A 36 0.42 3.64 -8.79
N TYR A 37 1.40 2.75 -8.95
CA TYR A 37 2.44 2.56 -7.93
C TYR A 37 3.34 3.78 -7.79
N GLN A 38 3.67 4.43 -8.91
CA GLN A 38 4.43 5.68 -8.88
C GLN A 38 3.68 6.75 -8.08
N LYS A 39 2.40 6.97 -8.39
CA LYS A 39 1.55 7.92 -7.68
C LYS A 39 1.54 7.63 -6.18
N ARG A 40 1.38 6.37 -5.78
CA ARG A 40 1.40 5.98 -4.36
C ARG A 40 2.77 6.23 -3.72
N ALA A 41 3.86 5.94 -4.41
CA ALA A 41 5.21 6.21 -3.92
C ALA A 41 5.43 7.73 -3.72
N ASP A 42 5.01 8.56 -4.67
CA ASP A 42 5.07 10.02 -4.58
C ASP A 42 4.26 10.54 -3.37
N GLU A 43 3.03 10.05 -3.20
CA GLU A 43 2.14 10.42 -2.10
C GLU A 43 2.74 10.01 -0.74
N PHE A 44 3.23 8.77 -0.60
CA PHE A 44 3.80 8.29 0.65
C PHE A 44 5.12 8.98 0.99
N TYR A 45 6.02 9.14 0.01
CA TYR A 45 7.28 9.84 0.22
C TYR A 45 7.04 11.28 0.68
N THR A 46 6.09 11.97 0.05
CA THR A 46 5.70 13.34 0.46
C THR A 46 5.19 13.38 1.90
N LYS A 47 4.33 12.43 2.29
CA LYS A 47 3.83 12.34 3.67
C LYS A 47 4.96 12.09 4.67
N VAL A 48 5.86 11.14 4.39
CA VAL A 48 7.03 10.86 5.24
C VAL A 48 7.89 12.12 5.36
N TRP A 49 8.16 12.80 4.25
CA TRP A 49 8.94 14.04 4.23
C TRP A 49 8.28 15.18 5.01
N GLN A 50 6.96 15.29 5.01
CA GLN A 50 6.28 16.35 5.75
C GLN A 50 6.15 16.05 7.24
N HIS A 51 5.89 14.80 7.58
CA HIS A 51 5.49 14.42 8.93
C HIS A 51 6.63 13.96 9.84
N TYR A 52 7.71 13.42 9.28
CA TYR A 52 8.83 12.90 10.07
C TYR A 52 10.04 13.83 10.03
N ARG A 53 10.10 14.79 9.10
CA ARG A 53 11.30 15.61 8.93
C ARG A 53 11.51 16.53 10.12
N VAL A 54 12.72 16.51 10.67
CA VAL A 54 13.20 17.45 11.69
C VAL A 54 14.10 18.48 11.00
N PRO A 55 13.60 19.70 10.71
CA PRO A 55 14.33 20.67 9.88
C PRO A 55 15.68 21.09 10.47
N ALA A 56 15.75 21.19 11.81
CA ALA A 56 16.95 21.64 12.53
C ALA A 56 18.21 20.81 12.23
N TYR A 57 18.07 19.50 12.00
CA TYR A 57 19.23 18.59 11.85
C TYR A 57 19.39 18.03 10.46
N GLY A 58 18.45 18.29 9.56
CA GLY A 58 18.48 17.60 8.29
C GLY A 58 18.09 16.11 8.38
N LEU A 59 17.50 15.65 9.50
CA LEU A 59 17.12 14.25 9.76
C LEU A 59 15.60 14.04 9.91
N PHE A 60 15.19 12.85 10.35
CA PHE A 60 13.79 12.42 10.51
C PHE A 60 13.55 11.89 11.93
N THR A 61 12.32 11.96 12.45
CA THR A 61 11.92 11.38 13.74
C THR A 61 11.84 9.86 13.65
N GLU A 62 11.97 9.19 14.81
CA GLU A 62 11.82 7.74 14.90
C GLU A 62 10.39 7.29 14.57
N ASN A 63 9.41 7.94 15.18
CA ASN A 63 7.99 7.69 15.00
C ASN A 63 7.22 8.95 14.60
N TYR A 64 6.02 8.75 14.05
CA TYR A 64 5.08 9.83 13.76
C TYR A 64 4.40 10.29 15.06
N GLY A 65 4.19 11.59 15.22
CA GLY A 65 3.66 12.14 16.48
C GLY A 65 4.72 12.17 17.59
N ALA A 66 5.97 12.50 17.22
CA ALA A 66 7.12 12.55 18.12
C ALA A 66 6.82 13.27 19.45
N GLY A 67 7.40 12.77 20.54
CA GLY A 67 7.17 13.26 21.91
C GLY A 67 6.50 12.24 22.83
N GLN A 68 6.07 11.09 22.32
CA GLN A 68 5.76 9.93 23.15
C GLN A 68 7.08 9.20 23.42
N ALA A 69 7.48 9.10 24.69
CA ALA A 69 8.73 8.46 25.08
C ALA A 69 8.59 6.94 24.98
N ASP A 70 8.53 6.44 23.75
CA ASP A 70 8.43 5.01 23.49
C ASP A 70 9.77 4.33 23.71
N THR A 71 9.70 3.06 24.12
CA THR A 71 10.89 2.23 24.35
C THR A 71 11.21 1.46 23.09
N LEU A 72 12.47 1.54 22.65
CA LEU A 72 12.94 0.86 21.46
C LEU A 72 13.35 -0.57 21.79
N THR A 73 12.87 -1.51 20.98
CA THR A 73 13.04 -2.96 21.20
C THR A 73 14.08 -3.60 20.29
N TYR A 74 14.68 -2.84 19.38
CA TYR A 74 15.64 -3.34 18.40
C TYR A 74 17.12 -3.09 18.77
N PHE A 75 17.38 -2.57 19.96
CA PHE A 75 18.73 -2.45 20.51
C PHE A 75 19.12 -3.68 21.34
N GLN A 76 20.41 -3.99 21.35
CA GLN A 76 20.95 -4.99 22.26
C GLN A 76 21.02 -4.39 23.68
N GLY A 77 20.25 -4.97 24.60
CA GLY A 77 20.08 -4.46 25.97
C GLY A 77 18.73 -3.75 26.15
N ALA A 78 18.26 -3.68 27.40
CA ALA A 78 16.99 -3.03 27.72
C ALA A 78 17.14 -1.51 27.86
N GLY A 79 16.14 -0.75 27.39
CA GLY A 79 15.93 0.64 27.83
C GLY A 79 16.51 1.75 26.95
N VAL A 80 16.82 1.49 25.66
CA VAL A 80 17.08 2.58 24.73
C VAL A 80 15.75 3.29 24.44
N LYS A 81 15.71 4.59 24.75
CA LYS A 81 14.55 5.45 24.45
C LYS A 81 14.71 6.12 23.11
N GLU A 82 13.59 6.55 22.57
CA GLU A 82 13.58 7.45 21.42
C GLU A 82 14.40 8.72 21.65
N LYS A 83 14.96 9.22 20.55
CA LYS A 83 15.63 10.51 20.46
C LYS A 83 14.79 11.44 19.60
N GLU A 84 15.16 12.71 19.57
CA GLU A 84 14.50 13.71 18.69
C GLU A 84 14.55 13.30 17.21
N VAL A 85 15.61 12.60 16.81
CA VAL A 85 15.79 12.04 15.47
C VAL A 85 15.93 10.52 15.55
N SER A 86 15.62 9.86 14.44
CA SER A 86 15.63 8.42 14.31
C SER A 86 17.04 7.85 14.35
N PHE A 87 17.11 6.57 14.69
CA PHE A 87 18.35 5.82 14.58
C PHE A 87 18.63 5.40 13.14
N LEU A 88 19.84 4.88 12.93
CA LEU A 88 20.36 4.59 11.60
C LEU A 88 19.47 3.61 10.82
N TRP A 89 18.89 2.62 11.50
CA TRP A 89 18.10 1.59 10.84
C TRP A 89 16.85 2.16 10.13
N PRO A 90 15.89 2.83 10.81
CA PRO A 90 14.76 3.46 10.12
C PRO A 90 15.19 4.57 9.16
N PHE A 91 16.21 5.38 9.52
CA PHE A 91 16.73 6.42 8.63
C PHE A 91 17.24 5.85 7.29
N SER A 92 17.89 4.68 7.31
CA SER A 92 18.39 4.02 6.09
C SER A 92 17.28 3.67 5.09
N GLY A 93 16.05 3.46 5.57
CA GLY A 93 14.87 3.26 4.74
C GLY A 93 14.51 4.51 3.94
N VAL A 94 14.52 5.68 4.59
CA VAL A 94 14.27 6.98 3.93
C VAL A 94 15.38 7.33 2.94
N PHE A 95 16.64 7.04 3.28
CA PHE A 95 17.77 7.22 2.36
C PHE A 95 17.60 6.37 1.09
N SER A 96 17.24 5.10 1.26
CA SER A 96 16.99 4.18 0.14
C SER A 96 15.81 4.63 -0.71
N ALA A 97 14.69 5.04 -0.08
CA ALA A 97 13.53 5.57 -0.78
C ALA A 97 13.91 6.81 -1.60
N THR A 98 14.66 7.76 -1.01
CA THR A 98 15.14 8.97 -1.70
C THR A 98 15.94 8.63 -2.95
N ASN A 99 16.88 7.67 -2.87
CA ASN A 99 17.64 7.23 -4.02
C ASN A 99 16.76 6.64 -5.13
N VAL A 100 15.71 5.88 -4.78
CA VAL A 100 14.76 5.36 -5.77
C VAL A 100 13.94 6.50 -6.37
N MET A 101 13.42 7.42 -5.57
CA MET A 101 12.65 8.58 -6.04
C MET A 101 13.47 9.50 -6.96
N LEU A 102 14.78 9.63 -6.73
CA LEU A 102 15.68 10.39 -7.61
C LEU A 102 15.98 9.67 -8.92
N LYS A 103 15.97 8.33 -8.94
CA LYS A 103 16.24 7.50 -10.12
C LYS A 103 15.01 7.22 -10.98
N ILE A 104 13.82 7.22 -10.38
CA ILE A 104 12.55 6.98 -11.07
C ILE A 104 12.30 7.91 -12.28
N PRO A 105 12.67 9.21 -12.26
CA PRO A 105 12.63 10.05 -13.46
C PRO A 105 13.40 9.44 -14.64
N ALA A 106 14.47 8.68 -14.38
CA ALA A 106 15.31 8.01 -15.37
C ALA A 106 14.83 6.59 -15.74
N LEU A 107 13.70 6.12 -15.18
CA LEU A 107 13.02 4.87 -15.55
C LEU A 107 11.73 5.13 -16.36
N ARG A 108 11.48 6.39 -16.74
CA ARG A 108 10.43 6.80 -17.67
C ARG A 108 10.91 6.72 -19.11
#